data_AF-A0AAW3FJS5-F1
#
_entry.id   AF-A0AAW3FJS5-F1
#
_cell.length_a   1.000
_cell.length_b   1.000
_cell.length_c   1.000
_cell.angle_alpha   90.00
_cell.angle_beta   90.00
_cell.angle_gamma   90.00
#
_symmetry.space_group_name_H-M   'P 1'
#
loop_
_entity.id
_entity.type
_entity.pdbx_description
1 polymer ?
#
loop_
_entity_poly.entity_id
_entity_poly.type
_entity_poly.pdbx_seq_one_letter_code
_entity_poly.pdbx_strand_id
1 'polypeptide(L)'
;MDQSNFNFTNAKRAYEVKFYALPQILLQGEKYKDLSDSAILLYSVLRDRLSYSLSNNWVDENNNVYFIYTNNELKDLRNWSNNKINKIKHELMDANLLYQKHMGFNPRSGKNEPNRLYLADLEVTAKDVYIKREPLKSPEPLGTSGLLKKRNPHDTVEPLGTSGLLKKRNPHDTVSDTSESLDTSGLLKKRQDLDYTNNLDTNRYNIDTQKLDFSTAQFSPAELEKQNKDLVNHANDFLTDEDSGLPVFLEPEAVQLLSFWCRTPQQMRRFIGIILNAKYRVEKDHQDIGVIIPLDDEELKPLMTKALRRYFNALRSNEKHIKNVENYLYGTMQNLFGVWWNKQAAREYAAKHPEEQNAGNERTWS
;
A
#
# COMPACT_ATOMS: atom_id res chain seq x y z
N MET A 1 -25.51 7.50 -21.14
CA MET A 1 -24.64 6.61 -21.93
C MET A 1 -25.42 5.35 -22.25
N ASP A 2 -25.26 4.80 -23.44
CA ASP A 2 -25.90 3.52 -23.78
C ASP A 2 -25.16 2.36 -23.12
N GLN A 3 -25.89 1.42 -22.51
CA GLN A 3 -25.32 0.27 -21.78
C GLN A 3 -24.59 -0.70 -22.72
N SER A 4 -24.89 -0.65 -24.02
CA SER A 4 -24.28 -1.45 -25.09
C SER A 4 -22.76 -1.27 -25.23
N ASN A 5 -22.19 -0.17 -24.72
CA ASN A 5 -20.80 0.22 -24.90
C ASN A 5 -19.92 0.10 -23.64
N PHE A 6 -20.41 -0.55 -22.57
CA PHE A 6 -19.67 -0.69 -21.30
C PHE A 6 -19.12 -2.10 -21.08
N ASN A 7 -17.82 -2.21 -20.79
CA ASN A 7 -17.15 -3.48 -20.54
C ASN A 7 -17.36 -3.97 -19.10
N PHE A 8 -18.47 -4.65 -18.84
CA PHE A 8 -18.75 -5.25 -17.53
C PHE A 8 -17.77 -6.38 -17.18
N THR A 9 -17.17 -6.32 -15.98
CA THR A 9 -16.39 -7.46 -15.44
C THR A 9 -17.32 -8.55 -14.95
N ASN A 10 -17.39 -9.67 -15.67
CA ASN A 10 -18.13 -10.85 -15.25
C ASN A 10 -17.55 -11.43 -13.93
N ALA A 11 -18.39 -11.98 -13.06
CA ALA A 11 -18.00 -12.57 -11.78
C ALA A 11 -16.88 -13.64 -11.90
N LYS A 12 -16.87 -14.43 -12.98
CA LYS A 12 -15.80 -15.38 -13.29
C LYS A 12 -14.47 -14.65 -13.48
N ARG A 13 -14.44 -13.61 -14.30
CA ARG A 13 -13.23 -12.78 -14.54
C ARG A 13 -12.80 -12.04 -13.28
N ALA A 14 -13.74 -11.56 -12.48
CA ALA A 14 -13.47 -10.95 -11.18
C ALA A 14 -12.85 -11.93 -10.16
N TYR A 15 -13.13 -13.23 -10.29
CA TYR A 15 -12.49 -14.28 -9.48
C TYR A 15 -11.14 -14.71 -10.08
N GLU A 16 -11.02 -14.85 -11.40
CA GLU A 16 -9.78 -15.16 -12.12
C GLU A 16 -8.66 -14.14 -11.87
N VAL A 17 -8.99 -12.87 -11.58
CA VAL A 17 -8.01 -11.83 -11.23
C VAL A 17 -7.76 -11.69 -9.71
N LYS A 18 -8.34 -12.54 -8.86
CA LYS A 18 -7.97 -12.59 -7.43
C LYS A 18 -6.73 -13.45 -7.25
N PHE A 19 -5.74 -12.90 -6.55
CA PHE A 19 -4.48 -13.57 -6.25
C PHE A 19 -4.06 -13.30 -4.81
N TYR A 20 -3.37 -14.25 -4.19
CA TYR A 20 -2.66 -14.02 -2.94
C TYR A 20 -1.32 -13.34 -3.24
N ALA A 21 -1.11 -12.15 -2.67
CA ALA A 21 0.16 -11.44 -2.81
C ALA A 21 1.25 -12.17 -2.01
N LEU A 22 2.26 -12.71 -2.70
CA LEU A 22 3.40 -13.39 -2.10
C LEU A 22 4.62 -12.44 -1.98
N PRO A 23 5.04 -12.05 -0.77
CA PRO A 23 6.24 -11.24 -0.57
C PRO A 23 7.53 -11.96 -0.97
N GLN A 24 8.31 -11.37 -1.88
CA GLN A 24 9.54 -11.99 -2.41
C GLN A 24 10.60 -12.27 -1.32
N ILE A 25 10.62 -11.48 -0.25
CA ILE A 25 11.48 -11.67 0.92
C ILE A 25 11.31 -13.04 1.59
N LEU A 26 10.13 -13.66 1.51
CA LEU A 26 9.90 -15.01 2.04
C LEU A 26 10.59 -16.11 1.21
N LEU A 27 10.92 -15.83 -0.06
CA LEU A 27 11.62 -16.76 -0.95
C LEU A 27 13.13 -16.47 -1.03
N GLN A 28 13.53 -15.21 -0.85
CA GLN A 28 14.89 -14.73 -1.12
C GLN A 28 15.68 -14.38 0.14
N GLY A 29 15.01 -13.96 1.22
CA GLY A 29 15.67 -13.43 2.41
C GLY A 29 16.33 -14.51 3.26
N GLU A 30 17.54 -14.25 3.75
CA GLU A 30 18.33 -15.23 4.53
C GLU A 30 17.56 -15.71 5.78
N LYS A 31 16.79 -14.81 6.42
CA LYS A 31 15.99 -15.09 7.63
C LYS A 31 14.87 -16.12 7.41
N TYR A 32 14.29 -16.16 6.21
CA TYR A 32 13.08 -16.95 5.92
C TYR A 32 13.35 -18.17 5.05
N LYS A 33 14.61 -18.40 4.68
CA LYS A 33 15.07 -19.47 3.78
C LYS A 33 14.70 -20.88 4.21
N ASP A 34 14.60 -21.12 5.53
CA ASP A 34 14.26 -22.43 6.09
C ASP A 34 12.75 -22.68 6.24
N LEU A 35 11.90 -21.70 5.88
CA LEU A 35 10.44 -21.88 5.88
C LEU A 35 10.00 -22.82 4.75
N SER A 36 9.11 -23.76 5.09
CA SER A 36 8.45 -24.61 4.09
C SER A 36 7.53 -23.80 3.18
N ASP A 37 7.39 -24.24 1.91
CA ASP A 37 6.43 -23.69 0.95
C ASP A 37 5.00 -23.59 1.51
N SER A 38 4.65 -24.50 2.44
CA SER A 38 3.33 -24.50 3.08
C SER A 38 3.18 -23.40 4.14
N ALA A 39 4.25 -23.03 4.85
CA ALA A 39 4.29 -21.86 5.74
C ALA A 39 4.27 -20.55 4.95
N ILE A 40 5.08 -20.46 3.89
CA ILE A 40 5.12 -19.30 2.98
C ILE A 40 3.73 -19.07 2.35
N LEU A 41 3.07 -20.13 1.86
CA LEU A 41 1.70 -20.05 1.35
C LEU A 41 0.72 -19.62 2.44
N LEU A 42 0.77 -20.21 3.64
CA LEU A 42 -0.15 -19.85 4.72
C LEU A 42 0.00 -18.36 5.12
N TYR A 43 1.23 -17.86 5.20
CA TYR A 43 1.48 -16.44 5.46
C TYR A 43 0.80 -15.54 4.42
N SER A 44 0.94 -15.85 3.12
CA SER A 44 0.30 -15.07 2.04
C SER A 44 -1.23 -15.05 2.14
N VAL A 45 -1.85 -16.16 2.54
CA VAL A 45 -3.31 -16.27 2.70
C VAL A 45 -3.79 -15.54 3.95
N LEU A 46 -3.06 -15.64 5.06
CA LEU A 46 -3.37 -14.88 6.29
C LEU A 46 -3.24 -13.38 6.05
N ARG A 47 -2.25 -12.95 5.24
CA ARG A 47 -2.02 -11.54 4.92
C ARG A 47 -3.14 -10.94 4.07
N ASP A 48 -3.65 -11.65 3.07
CA ASP A 48 -4.85 -11.23 2.32
C ASP A 48 -6.09 -11.10 3.22
N ARG A 49 -6.27 -12.07 4.14
CA ARG A 49 -7.37 -12.07 5.11
C ARG A 49 -7.31 -10.90 6.11
N LEU A 50 -6.22 -10.12 6.21
CA LEU A 50 -6.16 -8.92 7.08
C LEU A 50 -7.34 -7.98 6.80
N SER A 51 -7.70 -7.82 5.53
CA SER A 51 -8.86 -7.07 5.06
C SER A 51 -10.16 -7.54 5.73
N TYR A 52 -10.40 -8.86 5.74
CA TYR A 52 -11.56 -9.49 6.38
C TYR A 52 -11.58 -9.27 7.90
N SER A 53 -10.43 -9.38 8.58
CA SER A 53 -10.34 -9.09 10.02
C SER A 53 -10.70 -7.64 10.35
N LEU A 54 -10.23 -6.68 9.54
CA LEU A 54 -10.57 -5.28 9.67
C LEU A 54 -12.09 -5.05 9.47
N SER A 55 -12.69 -5.64 8.43
CA SER A 55 -14.15 -5.58 8.22
C SER A 55 -14.97 -6.19 9.36
N ASN A 56 -14.42 -7.17 10.09
CA ASN A 56 -15.07 -7.80 11.25
C ASN A 56 -14.70 -7.13 12.60
N ASN A 57 -13.99 -6.00 12.59
CA ASN A 57 -13.48 -5.32 13.79
C ASN A 57 -12.65 -6.23 14.73
N TRP A 58 -11.92 -7.20 14.17
CA TRP A 58 -11.01 -8.06 14.93
C TRP A 58 -9.69 -7.35 15.22
N VAL A 59 -9.78 -6.32 16.08
CA VAL A 59 -8.68 -5.47 16.54
C VAL A 59 -8.68 -5.49 18.06
N ASP A 60 -7.51 -5.61 18.68
CA ASP A 60 -7.39 -5.63 20.14
C ASP A 60 -7.20 -4.23 20.76
N GLU A 61 -7.13 -4.18 22.10
CA GLU A 61 -7.01 -2.94 22.88
C GLU A 61 -5.76 -2.11 22.54
N ASN A 62 -4.72 -2.76 22.01
CA ASN A 62 -3.47 -2.13 21.58
C ASN A 62 -3.49 -1.77 20.08
N ASN A 63 -4.65 -1.81 19.44
CA ASN A 63 -4.87 -1.57 18.01
C ASN A 63 -4.17 -2.60 17.09
N ASN A 64 -3.89 -3.81 17.57
CA ASN A 64 -3.34 -4.88 16.73
C ASN A 64 -4.46 -5.70 16.09
N VAL A 65 -4.37 -5.93 14.77
CA VAL A 65 -5.30 -6.78 14.03
C VAL A 65 -5.02 -8.25 14.37
N TYR A 66 -6.08 -9.00 14.66
CA TYR A 66 -6.01 -10.45 14.87
C TYR A 66 -7.00 -11.22 14.00
N PHE A 67 -6.85 -12.54 13.97
CA PHE A 67 -7.73 -13.47 13.29
C PHE A 67 -8.32 -14.44 14.29
N ILE A 68 -9.62 -14.67 14.19
CA ILE A 68 -10.26 -15.89 14.67
C ILE A 68 -10.24 -16.85 13.48
N TYR A 69 -9.30 -17.80 13.50
CA TYR A 69 -9.10 -18.76 12.41
C TYR A 69 -9.00 -20.17 12.98
N THR A 70 -10.05 -20.96 12.75
CA THR A 70 -10.16 -22.33 13.23
C THR A 70 -9.26 -23.28 12.44
N ASN A 71 -8.89 -24.42 13.04
CA ASN A 71 -8.15 -25.46 12.31
C ASN A 71 -9.00 -26.09 11.18
N ASN A 72 -10.34 -25.99 11.24
CA ASN A 72 -11.23 -26.49 10.20
C ASN A 72 -11.14 -25.61 8.94
N GLU A 73 -11.23 -24.28 9.07
CA GLU A 73 -11.06 -23.37 7.92
C GLU A 73 -9.68 -23.55 7.23
N LEU A 74 -8.62 -23.84 8.00
CA LEU A 74 -7.28 -24.10 7.45
C LEU A 74 -7.19 -25.46 6.73
N LYS A 75 -8.01 -26.42 7.14
CA LYS A 75 -8.17 -27.71 6.47
C LYS A 75 -8.95 -27.53 5.17
N ASP A 76 -10.04 -26.77 5.19
CA ASP A 76 -10.88 -26.50 4.02
C ASP A 76 -10.13 -25.71 2.93
N LEU A 77 -9.18 -24.85 3.32
CA LEU A 77 -8.31 -24.10 2.41
C LEU A 77 -7.44 -24.99 1.50
N ARG A 78 -6.87 -26.10 2.02
CA ARG A 78 -5.86 -26.88 1.27
C ARG A 78 -5.74 -28.37 1.61
N ASN A 79 -6.77 -28.98 2.19
CA ASN A 79 -6.83 -30.38 2.62
C ASN A 79 -5.64 -30.82 3.51
N TRP A 80 -5.13 -29.92 4.34
CA TRP A 80 -4.04 -30.25 5.28
C TRP A 80 -4.56 -31.06 6.48
N SER A 81 -3.76 -32.03 6.93
CA SER A 81 -4.04 -32.72 8.20
C SER A 81 -3.78 -31.79 9.39
N ASN A 82 -4.47 -32.01 10.50
CA ASN A 82 -4.30 -31.21 11.73
C ASN A 82 -2.82 -31.17 12.19
N ASN A 83 -2.10 -32.29 12.07
CA ASN A 83 -0.67 -32.36 12.40
C ASN A 83 0.18 -31.45 11.50
N LYS A 84 -0.14 -31.38 10.19
CA LYS A 84 0.53 -30.47 9.26
C LYS A 84 0.18 -29.02 9.55
N ILE A 85 -1.08 -28.70 9.84
CA ILE A 85 -1.52 -27.34 10.23
C ILE A 85 -0.76 -26.87 11.48
N ASN A 86 -0.69 -27.71 12.52
CA ASN A 86 0.03 -27.37 13.74
C ASN A 86 1.54 -27.19 13.48
N LYS A 87 2.17 -28.06 12.69
CA LYS A 87 3.59 -27.90 12.30
C LYS A 87 3.83 -26.56 11.59
N ILE A 88 3.00 -26.20 10.61
CA ILE A 88 3.12 -24.93 9.87
C ILE A 88 2.90 -23.73 10.79
N LYS A 89 1.94 -23.81 11.73
CA LYS A 89 1.73 -22.74 12.72
C LYS A 89 2.95 -22.54 13.61
N HIS A 90 3.57 -23.62 14.11
CA HIS A 90 4.80 -23.53 14.90
C HIS A 90 5.96 -22.98 14.07
N GLU A 91 6.15 -23.45 12.83
CA GLU A 91 7.17 -22.95 11.90
C GLU A 91 7.06 -21.43 11.66
N LEU A 92 5.84 -20.89 11.55
CA LEU A 92 5.62 -19.43 11.48
C LEU A 92 5.82 -18.71 12.82
N MET A 93 5.60 -19.36 13.96
CA MET A 93 5.88 -18.80 15.28
C MET A 93 7.39 -18.73 15.55
N ASP A 94 8.12 -19.80 15.21
CA ASP A 94 9.57 -19.90 15.38
C ASP A 94 10.30 -18.85 14.51
N ALA A 95 9.75 -18.51 13.34
CA ALA A 95 10.22 -17.43 12.47
C ALA A 95 9.76 -16.01 12.89
N ASN A 96 9.05 -15.86 14.02
CA ASN A 96 8.42 -14.63 14.50
C ASN A 96 7.42 -13.99 13.50
N LEU A 97 6.79 -14.78 12.62
CA LEU A 97 5.79 -14.33 11.64
C LEU A 97 4.34 -14.46 12.13
N LEU A 98 4.10 -15.31 13.12
CA LEU A 98 2.76 -15.59 13.67
C LEU A 98 2.83 -15.65 15.19
N TYR A 99 1.87 -15.04 15.88
CA TYR A 99 1.73 -15.14 17.34
C TYR A 99 0.31 -15.61 17.68
N GLN A 100 0.17 -16.57 18.59
CA GLN A 100 -1.12 -17.12 19.02
C GLN A 100 -1.39 -16.82 20.49
N LYS A 101 -2.38 -15.97 20.76
CA LYS A 101 -2.87 -15.67 22.11
C LYS A 101 -4.02 -16.60 22.47
N HIS A 102 -3.85 -17.37 23.54
CA HIS A 102 -4.92 -18.18 24.12
C HIS A 102 -5.83 -17.29 24.97
N MET A 103 -7.12 -17.21 24.64
CA MET A 103 -8.08 -16.35 25.35
C MET A 103 -8.75 -17.05 26.53
N GLY A 104 -9.01 -18.35 26.42
CA GLY A 104 -9.62 -19.15 27.49
C GLY A 104 -11.07 -18.77 27.81
N PHE A 105 -11.54 -19.19 28.98
CA PHE A 105 -12.92 -18.99 29.41
C PHE A 105 -13.14 -17.54 29.86
N ASN A 106 -14.09 -16.83 29.24
CA ASN A 106 -14.47 -15.49 29.65
C ASN A 106 -15.66 -15.56 30.63
N PRO A 107 -15.48 -15.18 31.93
CA PRO A 107 -16.54 -15.24 32.93
C PRO A 107 -17.73 -14.31 32.65
N ARG A 108 -17.55 -13.25 31.86
CA ARG A 108 -18.62 -12.29 31.51
C ARG A 108 -19.54 -12.80 30.40
N SER A 109 -19.02 -13.58 29.45
CA SER A 109 -19.81 -14.16 28.35
C SER A 109 -20.25 -15.61 28.61
N GLY A 110 -19.70 -16.26 29.65
CA GLY A 110 -19.99 -17.63 30.01
C GLY A 110 -19.50 -18.67 28.99
N LYS A 111 -18.58 -18.27 28.10
CA LYS A 111 -18.10 -19.10 26.97
C LYS A 111 -16.58 -19.05 26.86
N ASN A 112 -16.02 -20.10 26.25
CA ASN A 112 -14.61 -20.13 25.88
C ASN A 112 -14.39 -19.25 24.66
N GLU A 113 -13.53 -18.22 24.77
CA GLU A 113 -13.19 -17.37 23.64
C GLU A 113 -12.22 -18.08 22.68
N PRO A 114 -12.38 -17.89 21.36
CA PRO A 114 -11.47 -18.45 20.39
C PRO A 114 -10.08 -17.82 20.51
N ASN A 115 -9.04 -18.63 20.21
CA ASN A 115 -7.67 -18.15 20.17
C ASN A 115 -7.51 -17.07 19.09
N ARG A 116 -6.76 -16.01 19.43
CA ARG A 116 -6.47 -14.90 18.53
C ARG A 116 -5.11 -15.13 17.89
N LEU A 117 -5.05 -15.16 16.57
CA LEU A 117 -3.81 -15.21 15.80
C LEU A 117 -3.44 -13.80 15.35
N TYR A 118 -2.17 -13.43 15.48
CA TYR A 118 -1.63 -12.14 15.06
C TYR A 118 -0.53 -12.42 14.03
N LEU A 119 -0.57 -11.70 12.91
CA LEU A 119 0.44 -11.81 11.85
C LEU A 119 1.45 -10.68 12.01
N ALA A 120 2.74 -10.99 11.96
CA ALA A 120 3.79 -9.99 12.05
C ALA A 120 4.21 -9.47 10.66
N ASP A 121 4.76 -8.26 10.65
CA ASP A 121 5.41 -7.68 9.49
C ASP A 121 6.74 -8.40 9.17
N LEU A 122 7.18 -8.26 7.92
CA LEU A 122 8.38 -8.90 7.41
C LEU A 122 9.59 -8.03 7.73
N GLU A 123 10.59 -8.62 8.39
CA GLU A 123 11.87 -7.96 8.57
C GLU A 123 12.66 -8.01 7.26
N VAL A 124 13.11 -6.84 6.81
CA VAL A 124 13.92 -6.67 5.60
C VAL A 124 15.29 -6.13 6.03
N THR A 125 16.35 -6.91 5.87
CA THR A 125 17.70 -6.45 6.19
C THR A 125 18.36 -5.78 4.99
N ALA A 126 19.41 -5.00 5.22
CA ALA A 126 20.16 -4.34 4.13
C ALA A 126 20.76 -5.32 3.12
N LYS A 127 21.04 -6.58 3.52
CA LYS A 127 21.45 -7.64 2.60
C LYS A 127 20.34 -8.08 1.67
N ASP A 128 19.11 -8.17 2.18
CA ASP A 128 17.94 -8.62 1.41
C ASP A 128 17.53 -7.58 0.35
N VAL A 129 17.69 -6.29 0.67
CA VAL A 129 17.56 -5.19 -0.31
C VAL A 129 18.67 -5.25 -1.38
N TYR A 130 19.85 -5.75 -1.00
CA TYR A 130 21.04 -5.86 -1.87
C TYR A 130 21.22 -7.27 -2.45
N ILE A 131 20.15 -8.04 -2.63
CA ILE A 131 20.23 -9.33 -3.33
C ILE A 131 20.56 -9.07 -4.80
N LYS A 132 21.84 -9.28 -5.08
CA LYS A 132 22.49 -9.25 -6.39
C LYS A 132 21.58 -9.75 -7.51
N ARG A 133 21.52 -8.97 -8.59
CA ARG A 133 21.48 -9.55 -9.94
C ARG A 133 22.80 -10.30 -10.16
N GLU A 134 22.96 -11.50 -9.61
CA GLU A 134 24.04 -12.36 -10.09
C GLU A 134 23.76 -12.65 -11.57
N PRO A 135 24.76 -12.55 -12.46
CA PRO A 135 24.57 -12.97 -13.83
C PRO A 135 24.19 -14.46 -13.78
N LEU A 136 23.11 -14.83 -14.48
CA LEU A 136 22.78 -16.24 -14.65
C LEU A 136 24.04 -16.93 -15.17
N LYS A 137 24.54 -17.92 -14.41
CA LYS A 137 25.40 -18.94 -15.03
C LYS A 137 24.64 -19.44 -16.24
N SER A 138 25.31 -19.42 -17.39
CA SER A 138 24.75 -19.85 -18.68
C SER A 138 23.95 -21.14 -18.48
N PRO A 139 22.71 -21.25 -18.98
CA PRO A 139 21.86 -22.40 -18.72
C PRO A 139 22.53 -23.66 -19.26
N GLU A 140 23.08 -24.47 -18.36
CA GLU A 140 23.51 -25.82 -18.69
C GLU A 140 22.26 -26.60 -19.11
N PRO A 141 22.24 -27.22 -20.29
CA PRO A 141 21.08 -27.99 -20.73
C PRO A 141 20.88 -29.16 -19.76
N LEU A 142 19.67 -29.31 -19.23
CA LEU A 142 19.23 -30.47 -18.47
C LEU A 142 19.16 -31.70 -19.37
N GLY A 143 20.34 -32.21 -19.73
CA GLY A 143 20.54 -33.38 -20.56
C GLY A 143 20.15 -34.66 -19.82
N THR A 144 18.96 -35.16 -20.15
CA THR A 144 18.51 -36.56 -20.12
C THR A 144 19.27 -37.49 -19.16
N SER A 145 18.66 -37.74 -18.00
CA SER A 145 19.06 -38.83 -17.11
C SER A 145 19.05 -40.19 -17.82
N GLY A 146 20.22 -40.83 -17.87
CA GLY A 146 20.35 -42.26 -17.64
C GLY A 146 20.08 -43.22 -18.80
N LEU A 147 21.16 -43.76 -19.37
CA LEU A 147 21.15 -45.15 -19.86
C LEU A 147 22.41 -45.88 -19.37
N LEU A 148 22.22 -46.71 -18.34
CA LEU A 148 23.25 -47.57 -17.74
C LEU A 148 23.80 -48.58 -18.76
N LYS A 149 25.11 -48.53 -19.03
CA LYS A 149 25.87 -49.73 -19.41
C LYS A 149 27.17 -49.84 -18.61
N LYS A 150 27.25 -50.90 -17.81
CA LYS A 150 28.46 -51.35 -17.11
C LYS A 150 29.54 -51.78 -18.12
N ARG A 151 30.80 -51.41 -17.89
CA ARG A 151 31.92 -52.37 -17.86
C ARG A 151 33.09 -51.83 -17.04
N ASN A 152 33.77 -52.73 -16.33
CA ASN A 152 34.89 -52.46 -15.43
C ASN A 152 36.25 -52.45 -16.17
N PRO A 153 37.33 -51.93 -15.54
CA PRO A 153 38.60 -51.61 -16.19
C PRO A 153 39.57 -52.80 -16.31
N HIS A 154 40.60 -52.69 -17.17
CA HIS A 154 42.02 -52.95 -16.87
C HIS A 154 42.97 -52.72 -18.09
N ASP A 155 44.23 -52.34 -17.81
CA ASP A 155 45.52 -52.46 -18.55
C ASP A 155 45.64 -51.84 -19.99
N THR A 156 46.69 -51.12 -20.45
CA THR A 156 48.14 -51.42 -20.42
C THR A 156 49.00 -50.24 -21.00
N VAL A 157 50.05 -49.80 -20.29
CA VAL A 157 51.43 -49.30 -20.66
C VAL A 157 51.75 -48.48 -21.97
N GLU A 158 52.17 -47.22 -21.78
CA GLU A 158 53.28 -46.38 -22.38
C GLU A 158 53.62 -46.33 -23.93
N PRO A 159 54.77 -45.75 -24.44
CA PRO A 159 54.78 -44.41 -25.06
C PRO A 159 55.59 -44.29 -26.42
N LEU A 160 56.21 -43.11 -26.69
CA LEU A 160 56.96 -42.61 -27.87
C LEU A 160 56.12 -41.76 -28.88
N GLY A 161 56.64 -40.68 -29.50
CA GLY A 161 58.02 -40.17 -29.49
C GLY A 161 58.20 -38.72 -30.01
N THR A 162 59.47 -38.32 -30.12
CA THR A 162 60.02 -36.94 -30.09
C THR A 162 60.05 -36.18 -31.44
N SER A 163 60.24 -34.85 -31.36
CA SER A 163 60.79 -33.94 -32.40
C SER A 163 59.77 -33.33 -33.39
N GLY A 164 59.89 -32.09 -33.87
CA GLY A 164 60.94 -31.08 -33.65
C GLY A 164 60.54 -29.68 -34.17
N LEU A 165 61.33 -28.66 -33.82
CA LEU A 165 61.03 -27.23 -34.01
C LEU A 165 61.79 -26.65 -35.23
N LEU A 166 61.22 -25.68 -36.00
CA LEU A 166 61.85 -24.40 -36.45
C LEU A 166 61.26 -23.72 -37.74
N LYS A 167 60.69 -22.51 -37.53
CA LYS A 167 60.91 -21.20 -38.21
C LYS A 167 60.69 -20.92 -39.74
N LYS A 168 59.84 -19.90 -39.96
CA LYS A 168 59.98 -18.64 -40.77
C LYS A 168 60.07 -18.68 -42.33
N ARG A 169 59.20 -17.90 -43.01
CA ARG A 169 59.51 -16.58 -43.65
C ARG A 169 58.28 -15.87 -44.30
N ASN A 170 58.27 -14.53 -44.25
CA ASN A 170 57.57 -13.55 -45.15
C ASN A 170 58.68 -12.72 -45.88
N PRO A 171 58.50 -11.59 -46.65
CA PRO A 171 57.30 -10.77 -47.01
C PRO A 171 57.26 -10.19 -48.46
N HIS A 172 56.38 -9.19 -48.75
CA HIS A 172 56.47 -7.96 -49.60
C HIS A 172 55.02 -7.49 -49.98
N ASP A 173 54.47 -6.31 -49.62
CA ASP A 173 54.55 -4.92 -50.21
C ASP A 173 53.32 -4.61 -51.17
N THR A 174 52.80 -3.40 -51.46
CA THR A 174 53.07 -1.95 -51.16
C THR A 174 51.85 -1.02 -51.51
N VAL A 175 51.62 0.11 -50.79
CA VAL A 175 51.43 1.56 -51.19
C VAL A 175 50.55 1.93 -52.45
N SER A 176 49.70 3.00 -52.59
CA SER A 176 49.44 4.34 -51.92
C SER A 176 48.03 4.98 -52.19
N ASP A 177 47.59 5.86 -51.27
CA ASP A 177 46.95 7.22 -51.37
C ASP A 177 45.61 7.62 -52.11
N THR A 178 44.74 8.24 -51.28
CA THR A 178 43.76 9.37 -51.38
C THR A 178 43.25 10.04 -52.69
N SER A 179 41.94 10.36 -52.73
CA SER A 179 41.40 11.71 -53.06
C SER A 179 39.92 11.90 -52.63
N GLU A 180 39.51 13.15 -52.30
CA GLU A 180 38.12 13.57 -52.03
C GLU A 180 37.63 14.61 -53.06
N SER A 181 36.31 14.72 -53.28
CA SER A 181 35.67 15.87 -53.97
C SER A 181 34.16 15.99 -53.64
N LEU A 182 33.54 17.14 -53.97
CA LEU A 182 32.34 17.68 -53.34
C LEU A 182 31.07 17.78 -54.24
N ASP A 183 29.93 17.64 -53.55
CA ASP A 183 28.64 18.35 -53.65
C ASP A 183 27.45 18.01 -54.59
N THR A 184 26.28 18.11 -53.96
CA THR A 184 24.89 18.29 -54.44
C THR A 184 24.35 17.54 -55.67
N SER A 185 23.44 16.59 -55.42
CA SER A 185 22.01 16.75 -55.76
C SER A 185 21.16 15.68 -55.03
N GLY A 186 20.00 16.06 -54.51
CA GLY A 186 19.21 15.21 -53.62
C GLY A 186 17.93 14.66 -54.25
N LEU A 187 17.58 13.43 -53.88
CA LEU A 187 16.22 13.12 -53.43
C LEU A 187 16.23 11.92 -52.47
N LEU A 188 15.22 11.85 -51.60
CA LEU A 188 15.10 10.82 -50.55
C LEU A 188 15.05 9.39 -51.12
N LYS A 189 15.93 8.53 -50.59
CA LYS A 189 15.53 7.32 -49.83
C LYS A 189 16.71 6.87 -48.95
N LYS A 190 16.42 6.55 -47.68
CA LYS A 190 17.44 6.16 -46.70
C LYS A 190 18.21 4.91 -47.15
N ARG A 191 19.49 4.85 -46.79
CA ARG A 191 20.41 3.76 -47.13
C ARG A 191 19.92 2.40 -46.64
N GLN A 192 20.32 1.38 -47.38
CA GLN A 192 20.24 -0.03 -47.04
C GLN A 192 21.16 -0.41 -45.87
N ASP A 193 20.73 -1.47 -45.19
CA ASP A 193 21.52 -2.54 -44.55
C ASP A 193 22.60 -2.16 -43.52
N LEU A 194 22.33 -2.53 -42.26
CA LEU A 194 23.11 -3.55 -41.52
C LEU A 194 22.45 -3.81 -40.16
N ASP A 195 22.53 -5.06 -39.68
CA ASP A 195 22.10 -5.44 -38.33
C ASP A 195 22.87 -4.64 -37.27
N TYR A 196 22.19 -3.70 -36.61
CA TYR A 196 22.69 -3.10 -35.38
C TYR A 196 21.55 -2.82 -34.41
N THR A 197 21.47 -3.66 -33.38
CA THR A 197 20.72 -3.38 -32.15
C THR A 197 21.26 -2.09 -31.53
N ASN A 198 20.52 -0.99 -31.65
CA ASN A 198 20.89 0.28 -31.04
C ASN A 198 19.75 0.84 -30.19
N ASN A 199 19.89 0.61 -28.89
CA ASN A 199 19.61 1.57 -27.82
C ASN A 199 18.44 2.53 -28.07
N LEU A 200 17.22 2.04 -27.80
CA LEU A 200 16.33 2.88 -26.99
C LEU A 200 16.96 2.98 -25.60
N ASP A 201 17.46 4.18 -25.30
CA ASP A 201 17.97 4.62 -24.00
C ASP A 201 16.90 4.43 -22.91
N THR A 202 16.82 3.21 -22.41
CA THR A 202 15.95 2.76 -21.32
C THR A 202 16.63 2.85 -19.96
N ASN A 203 17.85 3.42 -19.91
CA ASN A 203 18.67 3.60 -18.71
C ASN A 203 18.92 5.07 -18.34
N ARG A 204 18.17 6.02 -18.89
CA ARG A 204 18.28 7.45 -18.51
C ARG A 204 17.88 7.75 -17.05
N TYR A 205 17.09 6.87 -16.42
CA TYR A 205 16.52 7.10 -15.07
C TYR A 205 17.16 6.28 -13.94
N ASN A 206 18.32 5.66 -14.16
CA ASN A 206 19.04 4.99 -13.08
C ASN A 206 20.56 5.21 -13.15
N ILE A 207 20.94 6.46 -13.45
CA ILE A 207 22.12 7.03 -12.78
C ILE A 207 21.70 7.16 -11.32
N ASP A 208 22.49 6.63 -10.37
CA ASP A 208 22.32 6.92 -8.95
C ASP A 208 22.49 8.44 -8.73
N THR A 209 21.40 9.19 -8.86
CA THR A 209 21.32 10.54 -8.29
C THR A 209 21.56 10.37 -6.80
N GLN A 210 22.53 11.12 -6.27
CA GLN A 210 22.79 11.15 -4.84
C GLN A 210 21.45 11.25 -4.11
N LYS A 211 21.14 10.22 -3.31
CA LYS A 211 19.82 10.03 -2.69
C LYS A 211 19.44 11.34 -2.00
N LEU A 212 18.47 12.06 -2.58
CA LEU A 212 18.16 13.44 -2.19
C LEU A 212 17.78 13.47 -0.71
N ASP A 213 18.69 13.98 0.12
CA ASP A 213 18.50 14.05 1.57
C ASP A 213 17.72 15.32 1.91
N PHE A 214 16.39 15.19 1.90
CA PHE A 214 15.48 16.23 2.38
C PHE A 214 15.31 16.21 3.92
N SER A 215 16.25 15.62 4.66
CA SER A 215 16.29 15.72 6.12
C SER A 215 16.28 17.18 6.56
N THR A 216 15.43 17.51 7.54
CA THR A 216 15.35 18.86 8.12
C THR A 216 16.67 19.31 8.76
N ALA A 217 17.60 18.40 9.03
CA ALA A 217 18.94 18.71 9.53
C ALA A 217 19.83 19.44 8.50
N GLN A 218 19.50 19.38 7.20
CA GLN A 218 20.27 20.00 6.11
C GLN A 218 19.84 21.45 5.81
N PHE A 219 18.77 21.95 6.45
CA PHE A 219 18.18 23.26 6.18
C PHE A 219 18.24 24.16 7.42
N SER A 220 18.41 25.47 7.21
CA SER A 220 18.30 26.43 8.30
C SER A 220 16.85 26.57 8.80
N PRO A 221 16.63 27.00 10.06
CA PRO A 221 15.28 27.22 10.59
C PRO A 221 14.42 28.18 9.74
N ALA A 222 15.04 29.20 9.13
CA ALA A 222 14.34 30.17 8.29
C ALA A 222 13.93 29.59 6.92
N GLU A 223 14.75 28.71 6.34
CA GLU A 223 14.39 27.98 5.12
C GLU A 223 13.25 27.01 5.39
N LEU A 224 13.32 26.25 6.49
CA LEU A 224 12.23 25.37 6.91
C LEU A 224 10.95 26.15 7.19
N GLU A 225 11.00 27.32 7.85
CA GLU A 225 9.80 28.15 8.05
C GLU A 225 9.22 28.62 6.71
N LYS A 226 10.06 29.05 5.76
CA LYS A 226 9.63 29.46 4.42
C LYS A 226 8.99 28.30 3.64
N GLN A 227 9.62 27.12 3.62
CA GLN A 227 9.10 25.91 2.97
C GLN A 227 7.77 25.45 3.59
N ASN A 228 7.71 25.39 4.93
CA ASN A 228 6.48 25.01 5.64
C ASN A 228 5.34 25.98 5.36
N LYS A 229 5.61 27.30 5.36
CA LYS A 229 4.63 28.33 5.07
C LYS A 229 4.13 28.27 3.62
N ASP A 230 5.01 27.99 2.67
CA ASP A 230 4.66 27.80 1.26
C ASP A 230 3.70 26.62 1.07
N LEU A 231 4.07 25.44 1.59
CA LEU A 231 3.23 24.23 1.54
C LEU A 231 1.88 24.39 2.24
N VAL A 232 1.84 25.16 3.34
CA VAL A 232 0.62 25.43 4.09
C VAL A 232 -0.28 26.45 3.37
N ASN A 233 0.29 27.47 2.72
CA ASN A 233 -0.47 28.47 1.97
C ASN A 233 -1.13 27.85 0.73
N HIS A 234 -0.40 27.03 -0.02
CA HIS A 234 -0.87 26.33 -1.22
C HIS A 234 -1.56 24.99 -0.90
N ALA A 235 -1.89 24.74 0.38
CA ALA A 235 -2.56 23.50 0.80
C ALA A 235 -3.89 23.26 0.10
N ASN A 236 -4.58 24.32 -0.32
CA ASN A 236 -5.80 24.21 -1.10
C ASN A 236 -5.57 23.42 -2.40
N ASP A 237 -4.48 23.75 -3.11
CA ASP A 237 -4.22 23.31 -4.48
C ASP A 237 -3.96 21.79 -4.60
N PHE A 238 -3.72 21.10 -3.47
CA PHE A 238 -3.51 19.65 -3.41
C PHE A 238 -4.36 18.91 -2.36
N LEU A 239 -5.11 19.61 -1.50
CA LEU A 239 -6.06 18.98 -0.55
C LEU A 239 -7.52 19.06 -1.03
N THR A 240 -7.83 19.92 -1.99
CA THR A 240 -9.17 19.99 -2.62
C THR A 240 -9.18 19.52 -4.08
N ASP A 241 -8.08 18.94 -4.56
CA ASP A 241 -7.98 18.34 -5.89
C ASP A 241 -8.56 16.91 -5.86
N GLU A 242 -9.55 16.65 -6.72
CA GLU A 242 -10.19 15.33 -6.84
C GLU A 242 -9.22 14.25 -7.36
N ASP A 243 -8.23 14.64 -8.17
CA ASP A 243 -7.20 13.74 -8.69
C ASP A 243 -6.09 13.42 -7.65
N SER A 244 -6.06 14.11 -6.50
CA SER A 244 -5.03 13.94 -5.45
C SER A 244 -5.10 12.60 -4.70
N GLY A 245 -6.22 11.86 -4.83
CA GLY A 245 -6.45 10.60 -4.11
C GLY A 245 -6.71 10.74 -2.61
N LEU A 246 -6.78 11.97 -2.08
CA LEU A 246 -7.27 12.25 -0.72
C LEU A 246 -8.78 12.56 -0.77
N PRO A 247 -9.57 12.21 0.27
CA PRO A 247 -10.99 12.58 0.30
C PRO A 247 -11.16 14.11 0.37
N VAL A 248 -11.70 14.71 -0.69
CA VAL A 248 -12.00 16.15 -0.76
C VAL A 248 -13.25 16.47 0.07
N PHE A 249 -13.06 16.61 1.38
CA PHE A 249 -14.15 16.90 2.33
C PHE A 249 -14.17 18.31 2.91
N LEU A 250 -13.06 19.04 2.84
CA LEU A 250 -13.01 20.44 3.24
C LEU A 250 -13.18 21.34 2.02
N GLU A 251 -14.04 22.35 2.14
CA GLU A 251 -14.15 23.41 1.14
C GLU A 251 -12.87 24.25 1.09
N PRO A 252 -12.57 24.91 -0.04
CA PRO A 252 -11.43 25.82 -0.15
C PRO A 252 -11.36 26.87 0.95
N GLU A 253 -12.50 27.40 1.40
CA GLU A 253 -12.58 28.34 2.52
C GLU A 253 -12.10 27.74 3.84
N ALA A 254 -12.39 26.46 4.11
CA ALA A 254 -11.92 25.76 5.29
C ALA A 254 -10.42 25.47 5.23
N VAL A 255 -9.89 25.09 4.06
CA VAL A 255 -8.44 24.86 3.88
C VAL A 255 -7.65 26.16 3.99
N GLN A 256 -8.14 27.25 3.38
CA GLN A 256 -7.57 28.59 3.57
C GLN A 256 -7.65 29.05 5.02
N LEU A 257 -8.73 28.74 5.75
CA LEU A 257 -8.81 29.04 7.17
C LEU A 257 -7.75 28.26 7.97
N LEU A 258 -7.50 26.99 7.64
CA LEU A 258 -6.44 26.20 8.28
C LEU A 258 -5.04 26.76 7.98
N SER A 259 -4.80 27.32 6.80
CA SER A 259 -3.48 27.86 6.44
C SER A 259 -3.09 29.12 7.23
N PHE A 260 -4.06 29.91 7.70
CA PHE A 260 -3.80 31.04 8.61
C PHE A 260 -3.36 30.63 10.03
N TRP A 261 -3.58 29.37 10.42
CA TRP A 261 -3.38 28.91 11.81
C TRP A 261 -2.34 27.79 11.96
N CYS A 262 -2.22 26.92 10.96
CA CYS A 262 -1.16 25.92 10.91
C CYS A 262 0.16 26.59 10.52
N ARG A 263 1.27 26.19 11.14
CA ARG A 263 2.62 26.64 10.76
C ARG A 263 3.42 25.58 9.99
N THR A 264 2.97 24.33 9.99
CA THR A 264 3.61 23.23 9.26
C THR A 264 2.58 22.28 8.65
N PRO A 265 2.91 21.54 7.57
CA PRO A 265 2.06 20.49 7.01
C PRO A 265 1.71 19.40 8.04
N GLN A 266 2.61 19.14 9.00
CA GLN A 266 2.37 18.18 10.08
C GLN A 266 1.23 18.65 11.01
N GLN A 267 1.19 19.94 11.36
CA GLN A 267 0.08 20.52 12.15
C GLN A 267 -1.24 20.45 11.37
N MET A 268 -1.22 20.75 10.08
CA MET A 268 -2.41 20.67 9.22
C MET A 268 -2.93 19.22 9.11
N ARG A 269 -2.04 18.24 8.87
CA ARG A 269 -2.38 16.80 8.88
C ARG A 269 -2.94 16.36 10.23
N ARG A 270 -2.41 16.88 11.34
CA ARG A 270 -2.91 16.61 12.70
C ARG A 270 -4.33 17.16 12.90
N PHE A 271 -4.59 18.40 12.47
CA PHE A 271 -5.93 19.00 12.45
C PHE A 271 -6.93 18.14 11.67
N ILE A 272 -6.60 17.78 10.43
CA ILE A 272 -7.44 16.93 9.57
C ILE A 272 -7.73 15.58 10.24
N GLY A 273 -6.70 14.93 10.80
CA GLY A 273 -6.86 13.68 11.54
C GLY A 273 -7.79 13.77 12.75
N ILE A 274 -7.81 14.90 13.47
CA ILE A 274 -8.74 15.11 14.58
C ILE A 274 -10.19 15.18 14.09
N ILE A 275 -10.45 15.85 12.97
CA ILE A 275 -11.79 15.94 12.36
C ILE A 275 -12.27 14.53 11.95
N LEU A 276 -11.43 13.77 11.24
CA LEU A 276 -11.74 12.41 10.80
C LEU A 276 -11.97 11.45 11.99
N ASN A 277 -11.18 11.56 13.05
CA ASN A 277 -11.38 10.77 14.27
C ASN A 277 -12.69 11.12 14.99
N ALA A 278 -13.11 12.39 14.97
CA ALA A 278 -14.39 12.80 15.53
C ALA A 278 -15.58 12.25 14.72
N LYS A 279 -15.49 12.26 13.38
CA LYS A 279 -16.45 11.63 12.47
C LYS A 279 -16.59 10.14 12.75
N TYR A 280 -15.47 9.42 12.77
CA TYR A 280 -15.42 7.98 13.07
C TYR A 280 -15.97 7.63 14.46
N ARG A 281 -15.79 8.50 15.46
CA ARG A 281 -16.42 8.32 16.79
C ARG A 281 -17.93 8.33 16.68
N VAL A 282 -18.53 9.31 16.00
CA VAL A 282 -20.00 9.41 15.89
C VAL A 282 -20.59 8.21 15.15
N GLU A 283 -19.96 7.76 14.07
CA GLU A 283 -20.38 6.55 13.34
C GLU A 283 -20.27 5.29 14.21
N LYS A 284 -19.19 5.14 14.98
CA LYS A 284 -19.00 4.00 15.89
C LYS A 284 -19.99 4.00 17.06
N ASP A 285 -20.23 5.15 17.67
CA ASP A 285 -21.09 5.26 18.86
C ASP A 285 -22.57 4.98 18.55
N HIS A 286 -22.96 5.03 17.26
CA HIS A 286 -24.33 4.81 16.77
C HIS A 286 -24.36 3.72 15.66
N GLN A 287 -23.44 2.75 15.73
CA GLN A 287 -23.31 1.68 14.74
C GLN A 287 -24.57 0.77 14.70
N ASP A 288 -25.31 0.69 15.81
CA ASP A 288 -26.56 -0.05 15.98
C ASP A 288 -27.71 0.48 15.11
N ILE A 289 -27.76 1.79 14.87
CA ILE A 289 -28.73 2.45 13.98
C ILE A 289 -28.16 2.79 12.59
N GLY A 290 -26.94 2.32 12.28
CA GLY A 290 -26.35 2.40 10.95
C GLY A 290 -25.91 3.80 10.49
N VAL A 291 -25.44 4.65 11.41
CA VAL A 291 -24.99 6.01 11.09
C VAL A 291 -23.82 6.02 10.11
N ILE A 292 -24.01 6.74 8.99
CA ILE A 292 -22.97 7.04 8.00
C ILE A 292 -22.95 8.55 7.78
N ILE A 293 -21.77 9.15 7.89
CA ILE A 293 -21.58 10.58 7.65
C ILE A 293 -20.83 10.76 6.32
N PRO A 294 -21.53 11.07 5.21
CA PRO A 294 -20.89 11.47 3.95
C PRO A 294 -20.16 12.80 4.16
N LEU A 295 -18.84 12.78 4.06
CA LEU A 295 -17.98 13.94 4.26
C LEU A 295 -17.93 14.87 3.03
N ASP A 296 -18.38 14.36 1.90
CA ASP A 296 -18.55 15.03 0.62
C ASP A 296 -19.88 15.80 0.49
N ASP A 297 -20.81 15.64 1.43
CA ASP A 297 -22.15 16.24 1.46
C ASP A 297 -22.17 17.78 1.42
N GLU A 298 -23.05 18.32 0.57
CA GLU A 298 -23.18 19.76 0.30
C GLU A 298 -23.75 20.57 1.48
N GLU A 299 -24.55 19.97 2.38
CA GLU A 299 -25.00 20.67 3.61
C GLU A 299 -23.94 20.60 4.72
N LEU A 300 -23.17 19.52 4.81
CA LEU A 300 -22.20 19.29 5.88
C LEU A 300 -20.93 20.14 5.70
N LYS A 301 -20.41 20.22 4.48
CA LYS A 301 -19.24 21.02 4.08
C LYS A 301 -19.22 22.45 4.67
N PRO A 302 -20.22 23.33 4.41
CA PRO A 302 -20.24 24.69 4.97
C PRO A 302 -20.45 24.73 6.48
N LEU A 303 -21.04 23.69 7.08
CA LEU A 303 -21.16 23.59 8.53
C LEU A 303 -19.82 23.24 9.20
N MET A 304 -18.97 22.44 8.57
CA MET A 304 -17.59 22.19 9.00
C MET A 304 -16.77 23.49 8.95
N THR A 305 -16.85 24.25 7.84
CA THR A 305 -16.22 25.57 7.69
C THR A 305 -16.65 26.53 8.82
N LYS A 306 -17.96 26.60 9.10
CA LYS A 306 -18.52 27.41 10.20
C LYS A 306 -18.09 26.95 11.59
N ALA A 307 -17.95 25.64 11.81
CA ALA A 307 -17.46 25.07 13.06
C ALA A 307 -15.97 25.40 13.30
N LEU A 308 -15.12 25.31 12.27
CA LEU A 308 -13.72 25.75 12.32
C LEU A 308 -13.61 27.24 12.66
N ARG A 309 -14.40 28.10 12.01
CA ARG A 309 -14.43 29.55 12.33
C ARG A 309 -14.79 29.80 13.81
N ARG A 310 -15.79 29.11 14.35
CA ARG A 310 -16.19 29.20 15.76
C ARG A 310 -15.11 28.68 16.72
N TYR A 311 -14.45 27.58 16.36
CA TYR A 311 -13.34 27.01 17.11
C TYR A 311 -12.18 28.00 17.22
N PHE A 312 -11.71 28.53 16.09
CA PHE A 312 -10.62 29.51 16.04
C PHE A 312 -10.96 30.83 16.72
N ASN A 313 -12.21 31.30 16.63
CA ASN A 313 -12.67 32.45 17.39
C ASN A 313 -12.56 32.23 18.91
N ALA A 314 -13.01 31.06 19.41
CA ALA A 314 -12.93 30.73 20.83
C ALA A 314 -11.48 30.59 21.35
N LEU A 315 -10.54 30.18 20.48
CA LEU A 315 -9.10 30.21 20.80
C LEU A 315 -8.56 31.64 20.87
N ARG A 316 -9.01 32.55 19.98
CA ARG A 316 -8.52 33.94 19.94
C ARG A 316 -9.12 34.81 21.05
N SER A 317 -10.41 34.65 21.35
CA SER A 317 -11.11 35.42 22.39
C SER A 317 -10.67 35.03 23.81
N ASN A 318 -10.16 33.80 23.98
CA ASN A 318 -9.75 33.21 25.27
C ASN A 318 -10.88 33.12 26.32
N GLU A 319 -12.13 33.45 25.97
CA GLU A 319 -13.31 33.45 26.85
C GLU A 319 -13.57 32.09 27.50
N LYS A 320 -13.18 31.01 26.81
CA LYS A 320 -13.42 29.63 27.25
C LYS A 320 -12.23 29.00 27.99
N HIS A 321 -11.12 29.73 28.17
CA HIS A 321 -9.90 29.27 28.85
C HIS A 321 -9.46 27.84 28.43
N ILE A 322 -9.41 27.61 27.11
CA ILE A 322 -9.22 26.28 26.51
C ILE A 322 -7.80 25.76 26.81
N LYS A 323 -7.69 24.78 27.70
CA LYS A 323 -6.42 24.17 28.12
C LYS A 323 -5.85 23.16 27.11
N ASN A 324 -6.70 22.49 26.35
CA ASN A 324 -6.30 21.52 25.33
C ASN A 324 -7.07 21.82 24.03
N VAL A 325 -6.34 22.34 23.04
CA VAL A 325 -6.89 22.77 21.76
C VAL A 325 -7.34 21.59 20.90
N GLU A 326 -6.61 20.47 20.90
CA GLU A 326 -6.95 19.27 20.14
C GLU A 326 -8.24 18.62 20.64
N ASN A 327 -8.38 18.45 21.97
CA ASN A 327 -9.60 17.90 22.57
C ASN A 327 -10.81 18.83 22.35
N TYR A 328 -10.61 20.14 22.36
CA TYR A 328 -11.68 21.11 22.09
C TYR A 328 -12.09 21.11 20.61
N LEU A 329 -11.16 20.92 19.67
CA LEU A 329 -11.45 20.70 18.25
C LEU A 329 -12.25 19.41 18.07
N TYR A 330 -11.76 18.31 18.65
CA TYR A 330 -12.39 16.99 18.59
C TYR A 330 -13.85 17.04 19.07
N GLY A 331 -14.10 17.61 20.26
CA GLY A 331 -15.45 17.76 20.80
C GLY A 331 -16.33 18.71 19.97
N THR A 332 -15.76 19.76 19.38
CA THR A 332 -16.49 20.66 18.47
C THR A 332 -16.97 19.93 17.23
N MET A 333 -16.12 19.08 16.64
CA MET A 333 -16.45 18.30 15.45
C MET A 333 -17.39 17.13 15.76
N GLN A 334 -17.17 16.40 16.86
CA GLN A 334 -18.07 15.31 17.29
C GLN A 334 -19.50 15.84 17.51
N ASN A 335 -19.63 17.01 18.14
CA ASN A 335 -20.93 17.68 18.33
C ASN A 335 -21.56 18.12 16.99
N LEU A 336 -20.78 18.72 16.08
CA LEU A 336 -21.27 19.07 14.73
C LEU A 336 -21.85 17.84 14.02
N PHE A 337 -21.08 16.75 13.95
CA PHE A 337 -21.46 15.54 13.23
C PHE A 337 -22.71 14.88 13.84
N GLY A 338 -22.80 14.78 15.18
CA GLY A 338 -23.99 14.27 15.85
C GLY A 338 -25.24 15.13 15.62
N VAL A 339 -25.11 16.46 15.69
CA VAL A 339 -26.23 17.39 15.43
C VAL A 339 -26.69 17.32 13.97
N TRP A 340 -25.76 17.25 13.01
CA TRP A 340 -26.09 17.11 11.59
C TRP A 340 -26.81 15.79 11.31
N TRP A 341 -26.30 14.66 11.83
CA TRP A 341 -26.95 13.37 11.67
C TRP A 341 -28.37 13.35 12.26
N ASN A 342 -28.54 13.85 13.48
CA ASN A 342 -29.86 13.91 14.13
C ASN A 342 -30.88 14.73 13.32
N LYS A 343 -30.44 15.82 12.67
CA LYS A 343 -31.28 16.60 11.74
C LYS A 343 -31.69 15.77 10.52
N GLN A 344 -30.78 14.95 9.97
CA GLN A 344 -31.07 14.09 8.82
C GLN A 344 -32.02 12.95 9.18
N ALA A 345 -31.79 12.25 10.30
CA ALA A 345 -32.70 11.22 10.80
C ALA A 345 -34.11 11.77 11.07
N ALA A 346 -34.22 13.00 11.61
CA ALA A 346 -35.51 13.66 11.82
C ALA A 346 -36.24 14.00 10.50
N ARG A 347 -35.51 14.43 9.45
CA ARG A 347 -36.07 14.63 8.11
C ARG A 347 -36.59 13.33 7.50
N GLU A 348 -35.84 12.24 7.63
CA GLU A 348 -36.26 10.93 7.13
C GLU A 348 -37.48 10.38 7.86
N TYR A 349 -37.56 10.54 9.19
CA TYR A 349 -38.75 10.20 9.96
C TYR A 349 -39.95 11.01 9.47
N ALA A 350 -39.82 12.34 9.37
CA ALA A 350 -40.86 13.23 8.86
C ALA A 350 -41.36 12.83 7.46
N ALA A 351 -40.47 12.45 6.54
CA ALA A 351 -40.83 12.01 5.20
C ALA A 351 -41.55 10.65 5.18
N LYS A 352 -41.27 9.76 6.14
CA LYS A 352 -41.94 8.45 6.30
C LYS A 352 -43.27 8.56 7.06
N HIS A 353 -43.46 9.60 7.87
CA HIS A 353 -44.64 9.84 8.70
C HIS A 353 -45.33 11.20 8.39
N PRO A 354 -45.78 11.46 7.14
CA PRO A 354 -46.33 12.76 6.76
C PRO A 354 -47.67 13.09 7.45
N GLU A 355 -48.46 12.10 7.83
CA GLU A 355 -49.77 12.30 8.48
C GLU A 355 -49.64 12.80 9.94
N GLU A 356 -48.56 12.43 10.64
CA GLU A 356 -48.28 12.88 12.02
C GLU A 356 -48.01 14.39 12.11
N GLN A 357 -47.62 15.04 11.00
CA GLN A 357 -47.41 16.49 10.95
C GLN A 357 -48.73 17.27 10.78
N ASN A 358 -49.70 16.72 10.05
CA ASN A 358 -50.98 17.40 9.79
C ASN A 358 -51.93 17.36 11.00
N ALA A 359 -51.81 16.34 11.86
CA ALA A 359 -52.61 16.21 13.08
C ALA A 359 -52.43 17.37 14.09
N GLY A 360 -51.40 18.20 13.93
CA GLY A 360 -51.19 19.41 14.73
C GLY A 360 -52.02 20.64 14.29
N ASN A 361 -52.53 20.67 13.06
CA ASN A 361 -53.17 21.87 12.49
C ASN A 361 -54.70 21.88 12.58
N GLU A 362 -55.35 20.76 12.89
CA GLU A 362 -56.82 20.66 13.05
C GLU A 362 -57.31 20.95 14.48
N ARG A 363 -56.62 21.82 15.22
CA ARG A 363 -57.08 22.38 16.51
C ARG A 363 -57.20 23.90 16.48
N THR A 364 -57.85 24.42 15.44
CA THR A 364 -58.48 25.75 15.53
C THR A 364 -59.73 25.65 16.38
N TRP A 365 -59.65 26.23 17.59
CA TRP A 365 -60.77 26.33 18.52
C TRP A 365 -61.96 27.07 17.88
N SER A 366 -63.16 26.50 18.04
CA SER A 366 -64.46 27.18 17.84
C SER A 366 -64.98 27.71 19.17
#